data_AF-A0A950SFL0-F1
#
_entry.id   AF-A0A950SFL0-F1
#
_cell.length_a   1.000
_cell.length_b   1.000
_cell.length_c   1.000
_cell.angle_alpha   90.00
_cell.angle_beta   90.00
_cell.angle_gamma   90.00
#
_symmetry.space_group_name_H-M   'P 1'
#
loop_
_entity.id
_entity.type
_entity.pdbx_description
1 polymer ?
#
loop_
_entity_poly.entity_id
_entity_poly.type
_entity_poly.pdbx_seq_one_letter_code
_entity_poly.pdbx_strand_id
1 'polypeptide(L)'
;MTNNVDTELAAIGVRLFDDAYLAWFSAESESENALRAWWESTGSRRSTAYAAYRAALDREEAAARDLERLWSVSEPCRTKIEGCRSGEMTMILGRPSRHAAGPSASA
;
A
#
# COMPACT_ATOMS: atom_id res chain seq x y z
N MET A 1 -8.84 13.73 22.56
CA MET A 1 -8.02 14.64 21.72
C MET A 1 -7.01 13.82 20.91
N THR A 2 -7.48 12.97 20.00
CA THR A 2 -6.64 12.04 19.21
C THR A 2 -6.81 12.23 17.69
N ASN A 3 -7.96 12.74 17.26
CA ASN A 3 -8.34 12.84 15.84
C ASN A 3 -7.39 13.69 14.97
N ASN A 4 -6.65 14.66 15.53
CA ASN A 4 -5.79 15.54 14.74
C ASN A 4 -4.48 14.84 14.33
N VAL A 5 -3.88 14.07 15.25
CA VAL A 5 -2.63 13.34 14.99
C VAL A 5 -2.86 12.22 13.97
N ASP A 6 -3.99 11.52 14.06
CA ASP A 6 -4.36 10.48 13.09
C ASP A 6 -4.55 11.07 11.68
N THR A 7 -5.13 12.27 11.58
CA THR A 7 -5.33 12.98 10.30
C THR A 7 -4.01 13.44 9.70
N GLU A 8 -3.11 13.98 10.53
CA GLU A 8 -1.78 14.41 10.09
C GLU A 8 -0.92 13.22 9.64
N LEU A 9 -0.96 12.11 10.37
CA LEU A 9 -0.24 10.89 10.00
C LEU A 9 -0.77 10.29 8.69
N ALA A 10 -2.08 10.31 8.48
CA ALA A 10 -2.67 9.90 7.22
C ALA A 10 -2.22 10.80 6.05
N ALA A 11 -2.17 12.12 6.26
CA ALA A 11 -1.70 13.07 5.24
C ALA A 11 -0.21 12.86 4.91
N ILE A 12 0.63 12.57 5.90
CA ILE A 12 2.03 12.20 5.71
C ILE A 12 2.13 10.91 4.89
N GLY A 13 1.32 9.90 5.24
CA GLY A 13 1.27 8.62 4.51
C GLY A 13 0.93 8.78 3.03
N VAL A 14 -0.07 9.61 2.71
CA VAL A 14 -0.44 9.91 1.31
C VAL A 14 0.72 10.55 0.54
N ARG A 15 1.36 11.57 1.12
CA ARG A 15 2.50 12.25 0.47
C ARG A 15 3.67 11.31 0.23
N LEU A 16 4.00 10.47 1.21
CA LEU A 16 5.06 9.45 1.06
C LEU A 16 4.74 8.47 -0.07
N PHE A 17 3.46 8.12 -0.24
CA PHE A 17 3.00 7.25 -1.32
C PHE A 17 3.15 7.92 -2.68
N ASP A 18 2.70 9.16 -2.80
CA ASP A 18 2.83 9.96 -4.02
C ASP A 18 4.31 10.17 -4.40
N ASP A 19 5.15 10.51 -3.42
CA ASP A 19 6.59 10.72 -3.63
C ASP A 19 7.29 9.43 -4.07
N ALA A 20 6.96 8.28 -3.47
CA ALA A 20 7.51 6.99 -3.86
C ALA A 20 7.05 6.57 -5.26
N TYR A 21 5.78 6.82 -5.60
CA TYR A 21 5.26 6.58 -6.93
C TYR A 21 5.96 7.45 -7.98
N LEU A 22 6.12 8.75 -7.72
CA LEU A 22 6.82 9.67 -8.62
C LEU A 22 8.30 9.31 -8.77
N ALA A 23 8.96 8.87 -7.69
CA ALA A 23 10.34 8.40 -7.73
C ALA A 23 10.49 7.17 -8.64
N TRP A 24 9.61 6.18 -8.48
CA TRP A 24 9.60 5.00 -9.35
C TRP A 24 9.29 5.37 -10.81
N PHE A 25 8.26 6.18 -11.05
CA PHE A 25 7.87 6.61 -12.40
C PHE A 25 8.99 7.38 -13.11
N SER A 26 9.70 8.25 -12.39
CA SER A 26 10.86 8.94 -12.96
C SER A 26 12.02 7.99 -13.28
N ALA A 27 12.26 6.99 -12.42
CA ALA A 27 13.33 6.03 -12.63
C ALA A 27 13.04 5.06 -13.79
N GLU A 28 11.78 4.68 -13.98
CA GLU A 28 11.31 3.90 -15.14
C GLU A 28 11.55 4.65 -16.45
N SER A 29 11.19 5.94 -16.51
CA SER A 29 11.48 6.76 -17.69
C SER A 29 12.99 6.91 -17.94
N GLU A 30 13.80 7.03 -16.88
CA GLU A 30 15.26 7.09 -17.02
C GLU A 30 15.84 5.77 -17.54
N SER A 31 15.36 4.62 -17.07
CA SER A 31 15.81 3.31 -17.50
C SER A 31 15.44 3.04 -18.97
N GLU A 32 14.23 3.43 -19.40
CA GLU A 32 13.79 3.33 -20.79
C GLU A 32 14.67 4.20 -21.71
N ASN A 33 14.94 5.44 -21.31
CA ASN A 33 15.80 6.35 -22.07
C ASN A 33 17.24 5.83 -22.17
N ALA A 34 17.78 5.30 -21.08
CA ALA A 34 19.12 4.71 -21.07
C ALA A 34 19.19 3.41 -21.91
N LEU A 35 18.13 2.60 -21.91
CA LEU A 35 18.01 1.43 -22.78
C LEU A 35 18.05 1.83 -24.25
N ARG A 36 17.26 2.84 -24.64
CA ARG A 36 17.23 3.38 -26.01
C ARG A 36 18.61 3.90 -26.41
N ALA A 37 19.25 4.70 -25.56
CA ALA A 37 20.59 5.23 -25.80
C ALA A 37 21.65 4.12 -25.96
N TRP A 38 21.57 3.05 -25.16
CA TRP A 38 22.42 1.88 -25.36
C TRP A 38 22.16 1.19 -26.70
N TRP A 39 20.90 1.04 -27.09
CA TRP A 39 20.54 0.41 -28.37
C TRP A 39 21.11 1.17 -29.56
N GLU A 40 21.01 2.50 -29.53
CA GLU A 40 21.49 3.42 -30.57
C GLU A 40 23.03 3.59 -30.56
N SER A 41 23.68 3.27 -29.44
CA SER A 41 25.13 3.41 -29.31
C SER A 41 25.91 2.32 -30.07
N THR A 42 27.01 2.74 -30.69
CA THR A 42 27.93 1.87 -31.43
C THR A 42 29.38 2.04 -30.95
N GLY A 43 30.22 1.04 -31.26
CA GLY A 43 31.66 1.07 -30.97
C GLY A 43 31.97 1.24 -29.47
N SER A 44 32.99 2.06 -29.17
CA SER A 44 33.49 2.27 -27.82
C SER A 44 32.49 2.90 -26.85
N ARG A 45 31.43 3.57 -27.35
CA ARG A 45 30.40 4.20 -26.52
C ARG A 45 29.38 3.19 -25.98
N ARG A 46 29.32 2.00 -26.56
CA ARG A 46 28.31 0.99 -26.23
C ARG A 46 28.47 0.42 -24.84
N SER A 47 29.70 0.22 -24.37
CA SER A 47 29.97 -0.25 -23.01
C SER A 47 29.55 0.78 -21.95
N THR A 48 29.87 2.06 -22.16
CA THR A 48 29.45 3.15 -21.26
C THR A 48 27.94 3.32 -21.23
N ALA A 49 27.28 3.26 -22.39
CA ALA A 49 25.82 3.34 -22.48
C ALA A 49 25.14 2.14 -21.80
N TYR A 50 25.72 0.94 -21.92
CA TYR A 50 25.25 -0.24 -21.18
C TYR A 50 25.39 -0.07 -19.66
N ALA A 51 26.52 0.45 -19.19
CA ALA A 51 26.73 0.72 -17.76
C ALA A 51 25.73 1.76 -17.22
N ALA A 52 25.45 2.82 -18.01
CA ALA A 52 24.44 3.81 -17.66
C ALA A 52 23.03 3.20 -17.59
N TYR A 53 22.67 2.35 -18.55
CA TYR A 53 21.41 1.61 -18.51
C TYR A 53 21.29 0.72 -17.26
N ARG A 54 22.34 -0.03 -16.92
CA ARG A 54 22.36 -0.85 -15.69
C ARG A 54 22.16 -0.01 -14.43
N ALA A 55 22.84 1.12 -14.32
CA ALA A 55 22.69 2.02 -13.17
C ALA A 55 21.29 2.69 -13.10
N ALA A 56 20.65 2.93 -14.24
CA ALA A 56 19.27 3.41 -14.27
C ALA A 56 18.29 2.31 -13.83
N LEU A 57 18.47 1.08 -14.31
CA LEU A 57 17.66 -0.07 -13.92
C LEU A 57 17.80 -0.39 -12.42
N ASP A 58 19.01 -0.34 -11.87
CA ASP A 58 19.22 -0.58 -10.44
C ASP A 58 18.49 0.47 -9.57
N ARG A 59 18.38 1.73 -10.05
CA ARG A 59 17.60 2.78 -9.40
C ARG A 59 16.09 2.57 -9.51
N GLU A 60 15.62 2.14 -10.68
CA GLU A 60 14.22 1.77 -10.88
C GLU A 60 13.80 0.63 -9.94
N GLU A 61 14.60 -0.43 -9.85
CA GLU A 61 14.35 -1.55 -8.95
C GLU A 61 14.36 -1.10 -7.47
N ALA A 62 15.25 -0.20 -7.09
CA ALA A 62 15.28 0.34 -5.73
C ALA A 62 13.99 1.11 -5.42
N ALA A 63 13.55 2.01 -6.31
CA ALA A 63 12.32 2.77 -6.14
C ALA A 63 11.07 1.86 -6.13
N ALA A 64 11.04 0.81 -6.96
CA ALA A 64 9.97 -0.16 -6.97
C ALA A 64 9.86 -0.93 -5.64
N ARG A 65 11.00 -1.32 -5.04
CA ARG A 65 11.02 -1.97 -3.72
C ARG A 65 10.52 -1.05 -2.61
N ASP A 66 10.87 0.23 -2.67
CA ASP A 66 10.39 1.22 -1.70
C ASP A 66 8.88 1.41 -1.80
N LEU A 67 8.35 1.50 -3.03
CA LEU A 67 6.91 1.58 -3.28
C LEU A 67 6.16 0.31 -2.81
N GLU A 68 6.69 -0.88 -3.12
CA GLU A 68 6.13 -2.16 -2.65
C GLU A 68 6.11 -2.25 -1.12
N ARG A 69 7.16 -1.76 -0.46
CA ARG A 69 7.26 -1.73 0.99
C ARG A 69 6.20 -0.80 1.58
N LEU A 70 6.01 0.40 1.03
CA LEU A 70 4.97 1.32 1.47
C LEU A 70 3.57 0.72 1.29
N TRP A 71 3.32 0.05 0.16
CA TRP A 71 2.07 -0.67 -0.07
C TRP A 71 1.82 -1.73 0.99
N SER A 72 2.82 -2.59 1.24
CA SER A 72 2.73 -3.65 2.24
C SER A 72 2.45 -3.13 3.65
N VAL A 73 3.02 -1.98 4.02
CA VAL A 73 2.78 -1.35 5.33
C VAL A 73 1.41 -0.67 5.40
N SER A 74 0.83 -0.27 4.27
CA SER A 74 -0.49 0.37 4.20
C SER A 74 -1.68 -0.60 4.16
N GLU A 75 -1.46 -1.86 3.75
CA GLU A 75 -2.50 -2.91 3.67
C GLU A 75 -3.30 -3.12 4.97
N PRO A 76 -2.67 -3.16 6.16
CA PRO A 76 -3.41 -3.25 7.43
C PRO A 76 -4.33 -2.05 7.70
N CYS A 77 -4.03 -0.87 7.14
CA CYS A 77 -4.89 0.30 7.25
C CYS A 77 -6.05 0.25 6.26
N ARG A 78 -5.82 -0.25 5.04
CA ARG A 78 -6.88 -0.44 4.03
C ARG A 78 -7.95 -1.43 4.50
N THR A 79 -7.53 -2.60 4.98
CA THR A 79 -8.43 -3.65 5.48
C THR A 79 -9.26 -3.18 6.69
N LYS A 80 -8.71 -2.33 7.56
CA LYS A 80 -9.46 -1.72 8.67
C LYS A 80 -10.51 -0.72 8.19
N ILE A 81 -10.18 0.11 7.19
CA ILE A 81 -11.13 1.07 6.60
C ILE A 81 -12.26 0.32 5.89
N GLU A 82 -11.93 -0.73 5.14
CA GLU A 82 -12.91 -1.58 4.43
C GLU A 82 -13.77 -2.40 5.40
N GLY A 83 -13.20 -2.90 6.50
CA GLY A 83 -13.95 -3.58 7.57
C GLY A 83 -14.90 -2.65 8.33
N CYS A 84 -14.49 -1.41 8.59
CA CYS A 84 -15.39 -0.40 9.16
C CYS A 84 -16.51 0.01 8.18
N ARG A 85 -16.22 0.04 6.88
CA ARG A 85 -17.20 0.38 5.83
C ARG A 85 -18.15 -0.79 5.51
N SER A 86 -17.67 -2.02 5.68
CA SER A 86 -18.45 -3.27 5.60
C SER A 86 -19.09 -3.65 6.94
N GLY A 87 -19.24 -2.69 7.85
CA GLY A 87 -19.89 -2.84 9.14
C GLY A 87 -21.03 -3.82 9.04
N GLU A 88 -20.81 -4.99 9.64
CA GLU A 88 -21.76 -6.07 9.79
C GLU A 88 -23.09 -5.46 10.22
N MET A 89 -24.02 -5.40 9.27
CA MET A 89 -25.42 -5.20 9.53
C MET A 89 -26.02 -6.51 10.05
N THR A 90 -25.33 -7.18 10.99
CA THR A 90 -25.95 -8.17 11.86
C THR A 90 -26.70 -7.38 12.92
N MET A 91 -27.78 -6.76 12.46
CA MET A 91 -28.84 -6.27 13.31
C MET A 91 -29.21 -7.40 14.26
N ILE A 92 -28.92 -7.11 15.53
CA ILE A 92 -29.50 -7.66 16.74
C ILE A 92 -30.99 -7.90 16.50
N LEU A 93 -31.36 -9.07 15.96
CA LEU A 93 -32.74 -9.53 15.97
C LEU A 93 -33.03 -9.93 17.41
N GLY A 94 -33.69 -9.00 18.09
CA GLY A 94 -34.22 -9.24 19.39
C GLY A 94 -35.23 -10.40 19.43
N ARG A 95 -35.41 -10.81 20.69
CA ARG A 95 -36.49 -11.57 21.34
C ARG A 95 -36.40 -13.11 21.36
N PRO A 96 -36.99 -13.77 22.38
CA PRO A 96 -37.61 -13.24 23.61
C PRO A 96 -37.03 -13.84 24.91
N SER A 97 -37.29 -13.08 25.99
CA SER A 97 -37.19 -13.46 27.39
C SER A 97 -37.64 -14.90 27.67
N ARG A 98 -36.77 -15.71 28.27
CA ARG A 98 -37.13 -16.92 29.03
C ARG A 98 -36.36 -16.96 30.35
N HIS A 99 -36.77 -16.08 31.26
CA HIS A 99 -36.82 -16.38 32.69
C HIS A 99 -38.31 -16.27 33.06
N ALA A 100 -38.96 -17.24 33.67
CA ALA A 100 -38.50 -17.92 34.87
C ALA A 100 -38.72 -19.44 34.84
N ALA A 101 -37.70 -20.14 35.33
CA ALA A 101 -37.82 -21.44 35.96
C ALA A 101 -38.48 -21.28 37.34
N GLY A 102 -39.21 -22.31 37.78
CA GLY A 102 -39.72 -22.38 39.15
C GLY A 102 -40.50 -23.69 39.40
N PRO A 103 -39.98 -24.62 40.22
CA PRO A 103 -40.42 -26.02 40.30
C PRO A 103 -41.33 -26.32 41.52
N SER A 104 -41.64 -27.62 41.69
CA SER A 104 -42.28 -28.30 42.83
C SER A 104 -43.80 -28.19 42.94
N ALA A 105 -44.56 -29.12 43.53
CA ALA A 105 -44.49 -30.55 43.89
C ALA A 105 -45.69 -30.77 44.84
N SER A 106 -46.25 -31.98 44.87
CA SER A 106 -47.21 -32.50 45.87
C SER A 106 -48.65 -31.95 45.79
N ALA A 107 -49.72 -32.73 46.01
CA ALA A 107 -49.88 -34.05 46.63
C ALA A 107 -51.01 -34.84 45.95
#